data_AF-A0A183L377-F1
#
_entry.id   AF-A0A183L377-F1
#
_cell.length_a   1.000
_cell.length_b   1.000
_cell.length_c   1.000
_cell.angle_alpha   90.00
_cell.angle_beta   90.00
_cell.angle_gamma   90.00
#
_symmetry.space_group_name_H-M   'P 1'
#
loop_
_entity.id
_entity.type
_entity.pdbx_description
1 polymer ?
#
loop_
_entity_poly.entity_id
_entity_poly.type
_entity_poly.pdbx_seq_one_letter_code
_entity_poly.pdbx_strand_id
1 'polypeptide(L)'
;MLLYSGHEEDNASHTQGVAFMLSKVARNAPVGWEYHGSRIINASFKTKKEGILLNIIQCYAPTDDSNDEIKDQFYERLQSIIEKCPRKD
;
A
#
# COMPACT_ATOMS: atom_id res chain seq x y z
N MET A 1 12.12 3.27 -9.72
CA MET A 1 10.76 2.83 -10.09
C MET A 1 9.82 3.41 -9.05
N LEU A 2 8.68 3.94 -9.47
CA LEU A 2 7.67 4.52 -8.58
C LEU A 2 6.40 3.66 -8.67
N LEU A 3 5.93 3.16 -7.53
CA LEU A 3 4.62 2.55 -7.39
C LEU A 3 3.75 3.56 -6.64
N TYR A 4 2.63 3.95 -7.20
CA TYR A 4 1.83 5.06 -6.68
C TYR A 4 0.34 4.71 -6.65
N SER A 5 -0.32 5.22 -5.63
CA SER A 5 -1.76 5.26 -5.45
C SER A 5 -2.11 6.67 -5.01
N GLY A 6 -3.14 7.29 -5.60
CA GLY A 6 -3.59 8.62 -5.22
C GLY A 6 -4.70 9.11 -6.13
N HIS A 7 -5.09 10.38 -5.99
CA HIS A 7 -6.10 10.98 -6.86
C HIS A 7 -5.52 11.33 -8.23
N GLU A 8 -6.34 11.18 -9.27
CA GLU A 8 -6.00 11.53 -10.66
C GLU A 8 -6.18 13.02 -10.96
N GLU A 9 -6.90 13.77 -10.11
CA GLU A 9 -7.16 15.19 -10.32
C GLU A 9 -5.98 16.06 -9.90
N ASP A 10 -5.47 16.87 -10.83
CA ASP A 10 -4.31 17.76 -10.63
C ASP A 10 -4.51 18.81 -9.53
N ASN A 11 -5.76 19.10 -9.14
CA ASN A 11 -6.12 20.08 -8.10
C ASN A 11 -6.70 19.44 -6.84
N ALA A 12 -6.66 18.11 -6.73
CA ALA A 12 -7.12 17.44 -5.51
C ALA A 12 -6.26 17.91 -4.33
N SER A 13 -6.92 18.14 -3.19
CA SER A 13 -6.19 18.41 -1.94
C SER A 13 -5.15 17.28 -1.73
N HIS A 14 -3.90 17.63 -1.41
CA HIS A 14 -2.81 16.67 -1.12
C HIS A 14 -3.00 15.95 0.22
N THR A 15 -4.21 15.47 0.47
CA THR A 15 -4.67 14.81 1.69
C THR A 15 -4.75 13.31 1.52
N GLN A 16 -4.40 12.79 0.33
CA GLN A 16 -4.39 11.39 -0.02
C GLN A 16 -3.21 11.12 -0.96
N GLY A 17 -2.85 9.85 -1.10
CA GLY A 17 -1.74 9.43 -1.95
C GLY A 17 -0.64 8.77 -1.14
N VAL A 18 -0.17 7.64 -1.65
CA VAL A 18 0.95 6.86 -1.09
C VAL A 18 1.82 6.33 -2.22
N ALA A 19 3.12 6.23 -1.96
CA ALA A 19 4.06 5.77 -2.98
C ALA A 19 5.25 5.01 -2.40
N PHE A 20 5.64 3.95 -3.09
CA PHE A 20 6.96 3.34 -2.93
C PHE A 20 7.93 3.88 -3.98
N MET A 21 8.94 4.61 -3.52
CA MET A 21 10.09 4.97 -4.36
C MET A 21 11.18 3.92 -4.19
N LEU A 22 11.49 3.20 -5.27
CA LEU A 22 12.48 2.13 -5.25
C LEU A 22 13.82 2.60 -5.80
N SER A 23 14.88 2.28 -5.05
CA SER A 23 16.26 2.49 -5.47
C SER A 23 16.60 1.72 -6.76
N LYS A 24 17.71 2.11 -7.41
CA LYS A 24 18.19 1.43 -8.63
C LYS A 24 18.43 -0.07 -8.43
N VAL A 25 18.77 -0.49 -7.22
CA VAL A 25 18.99 -1.90 -6.87
C VAL A 25 17.66 -2.60 -6.58
N ALA A 26 16.77 -1.94 -5.84
CA ALA A 26 15.51 -2.52 -5.39
C ALA A 26 14.45 -2.63 -6.51
N ARG A 27 14.59 -1.92 -7.64
CA ARG A 27 13.57 -1.91 -8.71
C ARG A 27 13.25 -3.28 -9.34
N ASN A 28 14.14 -4.27 -9.20
CA ASN A 28 13.94 -5.63 -9.70
C ASN A 28 13.39 -6.59 -8.63
N ALA A 29 13.22 -6.12 -7.39
CA ALA A 29 12.75 -6.94 -6.28
C ALA A 29 11.22 -7.12 -6.24
N PRO A 30 10.37 -6.16 -6.64
CA PRO A 30 8.92 -6.37 -6.64
C PRO A 30 8.51 -7.55 -7.52
N VAL A 31 7.59 -8.36 -7.00
CA VAL A 31 6.95 -9.46 -7.75
C VAL A 31 5.49 -9.19 -8.06
N GLY A 32 4.87 -8.25 -7.34
CA GLY A 32 3.50 -7.83 -7.52
C GLY A 32 3.20 -6.64 -6.63
N TRP A 33 2.23 -5.82 -7.03
CA TRP A 33 1.74 -4.70 -6.24
C TRP A 33 0.30 -4.40 -6.65
N GLU A 34 -0.48 -3.88 -5.71
CA GLU A 34 -1.86 -3.47 -5.91
C GLU A 34 -2.13 -2.18 -5.12
N TYR A 35 -3.04 -1.36 -5.63
CA TYR A 35 -3.55 -0.21 -4.91
C TYR A 35 -5.01 -0.44 -4.53
N HIS A 36 -5.39 0.08 -3.38
CA HIS A 36 -6.70 -0.14 -2.78
C HIS A 36 -7.34 1.22 -2.47
N GLY A 37 -7.73 1.90 -3.53
CA GLY A 37 -8.13 3.31 -3.48
C GLY A 37 -6.92 4.24 -3.58
N SER A 38 -7.04 5.44 -3.05
CA SER A 38 -6.04 6.51 -3.07
C SER A 38 -5.09 6.52 -1.86
N ARG A 39 -5.42 5.76 -0.81
CA ARG A 39 -4.74 5.83 0.50
C ARG A 39 -3.96 4.58 0.86
N ILE A 40 -4.05 3.50 0.08
CA ILE A 40 -3.43 2.21 0.43
C ILE A 40 -2.79 1.61 -0.82
N ILE A 41 -1.54 1.19 -0.68
CA ILE A 41 -0.80 0.41 -1.67
C ILE A 41 -0.09 -0.75 -0.96
N ASN A 42 -0.14 -1.94 -1.53
CA ASN A 42 0.65 -3.07 -1.07
C ASN A 42 1.58 -3.55 -2.19
N ALA A 43 2.78 -3.99 -1.82
CA ALA A 43 3.75 -4.55 -2.73
C ALA A 43 4.46 -5.74 -2.09
N SER A 44 4.68 -6.78 -2.89
CA SER A 44 5.42 -7.97 -2.51
C SER A 44 6.80 -7.92 -3.16
N PHE A 45 7.85 -8.22 -2.40
CA PHE A 45 9.24 -8.15 -2.83
C PHE A 45 9.94 -9.48 -2.63
N LYS A 46 10.77 -9.90 -3.59
CA LYS A 46 11.77 -10.95 -3.40
C LYS A 46 12.81 -10.49 -2.40
N THR A 47 13.04 -11.31 -1.39
CA THR A 47 14.19 -11.13 -0.50
C THR A 47 15.41 -11.88 -1.04
N LYS A 48 16.58 -11.69 -0.42
CA LYS A 48 17.77 -12.49 -0.74
C LYS A 48 17.63 -13.96 -0.35
N LYS A 49 16.74 -14.29 0.59
CA LYS A 49 16.49 -15.66 1.02
C LYS A 49 15.43 -16.27 0.11
N GLU A 50 15.81 -17.34 -0.57
CA GLU A 50 14.94 -18.01 -1.54
C GLU A 50 13.63 -18.48 -0.89
N GLY A 51 12.55 -18.36 -1.64
CA GLY A 51 11.21 -18.69 -1.19
C GLY A 51 10.63 -17.75 -0.13
N ILE A 52 11.31 -16.69 0.32
CA ILE A 52 10.73 -15.68 1.22
C ILE A 52 10.37 -14.42 0.44
N LEU A 53 9.08 -14.07 0.51
CA LEU A 53 8.56 -12.80 0.05
C LEU A 53 8.39 -11.85 1.23
N LEU A 54 8.73 -10.58 1.02
CA LEU A 54 8.42 -9.49 1.94
C LEU A 54 7.21 -8.75 1.40
N ASN A 55 6.11 -8.75 2.14
CA ASN A 55 4.94 -7.93 1.83
C ASN A 55 5.02 -6.62 2.62
N ILE A 56 4.91 -5.49 1.93
CA ILE A 56 4.86 -4.16 2.55
C ILE A 56 3.53 -3.53 2.17
N ILE A 57 2.77 -3.11 3.17
CA ILE A 57 1.55 -2.32 2.99
C ILE A 57 1.87 -0.91 3.48
N GLN A 58 1.71 0.07 2.62
CA GLN A 58 1.82 1.48 2.96
C GLN A 58 0.44 2.10 2.87
N CYS A 59 0.08 2.86 3.90
CA CYS A 59 -1.20 3.53 3.93
C CYS A 59 -1.10 4.94 4.52
N TYR A 60 -2.04 5.80 4.14
CA TYR A 60 -2.27 7.10 4.73
C TYR A 60 -3.59 7.09 5.47
N ALA A 61 -3.52 6.83 6.78
CA ALA A 61 -4.68 6.68 7.64
C ALA A 61 -5.57 7.94 7.63
N PRO A 62 -6.88 7.79 7.84
CA PRO A 62 -7.75 8.91 8.15
C PRO A 62 -7.25 9.66 9.40
N THR A 63 -7.52 10.96 9.45
CA THR A 63 -7.17 11.81 10.58
C THR A 63 -8.13 11.60 11.76
N ASP A 64 -7.74 12.02 12.96
CA ASP A 64 -8.56 11.83 14.16
C ASP A 64 -9.93 12.55 14.10
N ASP A 65 -10.02 13.64 13.33
CA ASP A 65 -11.25 14.40 13.06
C ASP A 65 -12.13 13.80 11.94
N SER A 66 -11.65 12.75 11.26
CA SER A 66 -12.46 12.03 10.27
C SER A 66 -13.65 11.32 10.93
N ASN A 67 -14.77 11.21 10.20
CA ASN A 67 -15.95 10.45 10.62
C ASN A 67 -15.58 8.98 10.94
N ASP A 68 -16.15 8.43 12.00
CA ASP A 68 -15.94 7.04 12.43
C ASP A 68 -16.30 6.04 11.32
N GLU A 69 -17.34 6.30 10.52
CA GLU A 69 -17.69 5.43 9.37
C GLU A 69 -16.54 5.35 8.33
N ILE A 70 -15.86 6.47 8.09
CA ILE A 70 -14.71 6.52 7.18
C ILE A 70 -13.52 5.77 7.78
N LYS A 71 -13.30 5.91 9.10
CA LYS A 71 -12.23 5.19 9.81
C LYS A 71 -12.49 3.68 9.78
N ASP A 72 -13.70 3.26 10.11
CA ASP A 72 -14.11 1.86 10.14
C ASP A 72 -13.96 1.23 8.76
N GLN A 73 -14.50 1.86 7.72
CA GLN A 73 -14.35 1.39 6.34
C GLN A 73 -12.88 1.27 5.92
N PHE A 74 -12.04 2.23 6.33
CA PHE A 74 -10.61 2.20 6.03
C PHE A 74 -9.91 1.02 6.73
N TYR A 75 -10.17 0.80 8.02
CA TYR A 75 -9.52 -0.27 8.79
C TYR A 75 -10.04 -1.66 8.43
N GLU A 76 -11.33 -1.81 8.12
CA GLU A 76 -11.89 -3.05 7.56
C GLU A 76 -11.24 -3.40 6.22
N ARG A 77 -11.06 -2.40 5.34
CA ARG A 77 -10.37 -2.60 4.07
C ARG A 77 -8.91 -2.99 4.29
N LEU A 78 -8.21 -2.34 5.21
CA LEU A 78 -6.82 -2.66 5.55
C LEU A 78 -6.69 -4.09 6.09
N GLN A 79 -7.61 -4.51 6.95
CA GLN A 79 -7.67 -5.87 7.48
C GLN A 79 -7.85 -6.90 6.36
N SER A 80 -8.77 -6.66 5.42
CA SER A 80 -8.97 -7.54 4.26
C SER A 80 -7.72 -7.68 3.38
N ILE A 81 -6.92 -6.63 3.25
CA ILE A 81 -5.66 -6.67 2.49
C ILE A 81 -4.61 -7.53 3.23
N ILE A 82 -4.53 -7.40 4.56
CA ILE A 82 -3.61 -8.22 5.37
C ILE A 82 -3.97 -9.70 5.29
N GLU A 83 -5.26 -10.03 5.29
CA GLU A 83 -5.74 -11.42 5.20
C GLU A 83 -5.46 -12.06 3.83
N LYS A 84 -5.47 -11.26 2.76
CA LYS A 84 -5.13 -11.71 1.40
C LYS A 84 -3.62 -11.81 1.16
N CYS A 85 -2.80 -11.21 2.02
CA CYS A 85 -1.34 -11.27 1.84
C CYS A 85 -0.83 -12.70 2.05
N PRO A 86 0.03 -13.22 1.16
CA PRO A 86 0.56 -14.57 1.31
C PRO A 86 1.30 -14.73 2.65
N ARG A 87 0.84 -15.67 3.47
CA ARG A 87 1.51 -16.10 4.70
C ARG A 87 2.38 -17.32 4.42
N LYS A 88 3.56 -17.36 5.04
CA LYS A 88 4.23 -18.63 5.29
C LYS A 88 3.70 -19.12 6.63
N ASP A 89 2.87 -20.15 6.59
CA ASP A 89 2.58 -20.96 7.78
C ASP A 89 3.77 -21.89 8.08
#